data_AF-A0A7X9J624-F1
#
_entry.id   AF-A0A7X9J624-F1
#
_cell.length_a   1.000
_cell.length_b   1.000
_cell.length_c   1.000
_cell.angle_alpha   90.00
_cell.angle_beta   90.00
_cell.angle_gamma   90.00
#
_symmetry.space_group_name_H-M   'P 1'
#
loop_
_entity.id
_entity.type
_entity.pdbx_description
1 polymer ?
#
loop_
_entity_poly.entity_id
_entity_poly.type
_entity_poly.pdbx_seq_one_letter_code
_entity_poly.pdbx_strand_id
1 'polypeptide(L)'
;MALVDLAKHVVAVYGDPCPYLDFAAFQAEVVRKQRWLGQLAADQADLRQNVVFPLYHQLHPSGNLESLYGVGEESAAVFLSFIGDPQRFPTGRQVRGWSGLVPDSKQSSQSESKGLPISQAGPDLIKKFAYMDAEVARRYDPQLAAIYYEQMVKRGNVSNSDISTENAGIKSPLKIA
;
A
#
# COMPACT_ATOMS: atom_id res chain seq x y z
N MET A 1 -25.27 15.82 -4.47
CA MET A 1 -26.63 15.89 -3.88
C MET A 1 -26.80 14.98 -2.68
N ALA A 2 -26.45 13.69 -2.75
CA ALA A 2 -26.65 12.72 -1.66
C ALA A 2 -26.13 13.15 -0.26
N LEU A 3 -24.99 13.84 -0.18
CA LEU A 3 -24.38 14.23 1.10
C LEU A 3 -25.13 15.38 1.80
N VAL A 4 -25.71 16.29 1.01
CA VAL A 4 -26.54 17.39 1.52
C VAL A 4 -27.88 16.86 2.01
N ASP A 5 -28.44 15.86 1.30
CA ASP A 5 -29.70 15.24 1.71
C ASP A 5 -29.53 14.35 2.95
N LEU A 6 -28.39 13.66 3.11
CA LEU A 6 -28.02 12.96 4.34
C LEU A 6 -27.86 13.94 5.51
N ALA A 7 -27.17 15.07 5.29
CA ALA A 7 -27.00 16.10 6.31
C ALA A 7 -28.36 16.66 6.78
N LYS A 8 -29.29 16.92 5.84
CA LYS A 8 -30.67 17.31 6.17
C LYS A 8 -31.42 16.25 6.99
N HIS A 9 -31.27 14.97 6.66
CA HIS A 9 -31.88 13.88 7.44
C HIS A 9 -31.30 13.77 8.85
N VAL A 10 -29.98 13.90 9.00
CA VAL A 10 -29.32 13.89 10.30
C VAL A 10 -29.82 15.08 11.15
N VAL A 11 -29.86 16.28 10.58
CA VAL A 11 -30.43 17.46 11.26
C VAL A 11 -31.91 17.25 11.63
N ALA A 12 -32.71 16.65 10.75
CA ALA A 12 -34.11 16.32 11.02
C ALA A 12 -34.28 15.26 12.13
N VAL A 13 -33.35 14.31 12.26
CA VAL A 13 -33.35 13.28 13.31
C VAL A 13 -32.94 13.85 14.67
N TYR A 14 -31.97 14.76 14.70
CA TYR A 14 -31.44 15.34 15.94
C TYR A 14 -32.16 16.63 16.39
N GLY A 15 -33.01 17.23 15.54
CA GLY A 15 -33.80 18.43 15.84
C GLY A 15 -33.02 19.75 15.82
N ASP A 16 -33.73 20.87 16.08
CA ASP A 16 -33.21 22.24 16.29
C ASP A 16 -31.90 22.23 17.10
N PRO A 17 -30.95 23.20 16.92
CA PRO A 17 -29.55 23.06 17.31
C PRO A 17 -29.43 22.39 18.66
N CYS A 18 -29.07 21.10 18.59
CA CYS A 18 -29.07 20.22 19.73
C CYS A 18 -28.22 20.93 20.80
N PRO A 19 -28.70 21.12 22.05
CA PRO A 19 -27.96 21.87 23.07
C PRO A 19 -26.58 21.25 23.40
N TYR A 20 -26.31 20.07 22.85
CA TYR A 20 -25.09 19.30 22.97
C TYR A 20 -24.11 19.45 21.80
N LEU A 21 -24.50 20.03 20.65
CA LEU A 21 -23.60 20.19 19.49
C LEU A 21 -23.82 21.51 18.73
N ASP A 22 -22.90 22.45 18.94
CA ASP A 22 -22.81 23.68 18.17
C ASP A 22 -22.11 23.41 16.82
N PHE A 23 -22.92 23.31 15.77
CA PHE A 23 -22.43 23.07 14.40
C PHE A 23 -21.55 24.21 13.87
N ALA A 24 -21.79 25.47 14.27
CA ALA A 24 -20.98 26.59 13.83
C ALA A 24 -19.58 26.54 14.48
N ALA A 25 -19.53 26.22 15.78
CA ALA A 25 -18.26 26.01 16.48
C ALA A 25 -17.49 24.81 15.91
N PHE A 26 -18.17 23.69 15.63
CA PHE A 26 -17.56 22.50 15.02
C PHE A 26 -17.02 22.80 13.61
N GLN A 27 -17.82 23.48 12.77
CA GLN A 27 -17.37 23.89 11.44
C GLN A 27 -16.14 24.80 11.52
N ALA A 28 -16.13 25.76 12.45
CA ALA A 28 -14.97 26.63 12.66
C ALA A 28 -13.71 25.83 13.08
N GLU A 29 -13.87 24.79 13.89
CA GLU A 29 -12.78 23.88 14.26
C GLU A 29 -12.25 23.08 13.07
N VAL A 30 -13.14 22.47 12.27
CA VAL A 30 -12.77 21.70 11.08
C VAL A 30 -12.00 22.60 10.10
N VAL A 31 -12.46 23.84 9.87
CA VAL A 31 -11.79 24.79 8.99
C VAL A 31 -10.38 25.14 9.50
N ARG A 32 -10.20 25.33 10.82
CA ARG A 32 -8.86 25.53 11.40
C ARG A 32 -7.95 24.33 11.18
N LYS A 33 -8.46 23.11 11.42
CA LYS A 33 -7.69 21.86 11.20
C LYS A 33 -7.34 21.67 9.73
N GLN A 34 -8.26 21.93 8.80
CA GLN A 34 -8.00 21.87 7.36
C GLN A 34 -6.92 22.86 6.94
N ARG A 35 -6.93 24.07 7.51
CA ARG A 35 -5.86 25.05 7.26
C ARG A 35 -4.50 24.54 7.72
N TRP A 36 -4.42 23.98 8.93
CA TRP A 36 -3.17 23.40 9.44
C TRP A 36 -2.69 22.22 8.58
N LEU A 37 -3.60 21.32 8.17
CA LEU A 37 -3.26 20.22 7.27
C LEU A 37 -2.77 20.74 5.91
N GLY A 38 -3.39 21.80 5.39
CA GLY A 38 -2.96 22.46 4.15
C GLY A 38 -1.55 23.05 4.27
N GLN A 39 -1.24 23.70 5.40
CA GLN A 39 0.10 24.23 5.68
C GLN A 39 1.13 23.11 5.78
N LEU A 40 0.87 22.07 6.56
CA LEU A 40 1.76 20.91 6.66
C LEU A 40 2.00 20.23 5.32
N ALA A 41 0.96 20.11 4.48
CA ALA A 41 1.11 19.55 3.14
C ALA A 41 1.98 20.44 2.24
N ALA A 42 1.84 21.76 2.34
CA ALA A 42 2.68 22.72 1.62
C ALA A 42 4.14 22.64 2.08
N ASP A 43 4.39 22.61 3.39
CA ASP A 43 5.73 22.47 3.96
C ASP A 43 6.39 21.14 3.54
N GLN A 44 5.63 20.04 3.52
CA GLN A 44 6.12 18.75 3.04
C GLN A 44 6.46 18.79 1.54
N ALA A 45 5.63 19.43 0.73
CA ALA A 45 5.88 19.58 -0.71
C ALA A 45 7.13 20.44 -0.97
N ASP A 46 7.30 21.53 -0.22
CA ASP A 46 8.47 22.40 -0.28
C ASP A 46 9.75 21.63 0.07
N LEU A 47 9.77 20.93 1.22
CA LEU A 47 10.90 20.09 1.62
C LEU A 47 11.22 19.02 0.57
N ARG A 48 10.19 18.39 -0.01
CA ARG A 48 10.40 17.38 -1.05
C ARG A 48 11.09 17.98 -2.28
N GLN A 49 10.54 19.07 -2.81
CA GLN A 49 11.01 19.70 -4.05
C GLN A 49 12.35 20.42 -3.88
N ASN A 50 12.56 21.11 -2.75
CA ASN A 50 13.68 22.03 -2.57
C ASN A 50 14.84 21.43 -1.77
N VAL A 51 14.62 20.31 -1.08
CA VAL A 51 15.65 19.64 -0.28
C VAL A 51 15.87 18.20 -0.72
N VAL A 52 14.84 17.36 -0.68
CA VAL A 52 14.99 15.91 -0.89
C VAL A 52 15.40 15.57 -2.32
N PHE A 53 14.67 16.08 -3.31
CA PHE A 53 14.90 15.81 -4.72
C PHE A 53 16.27 16.30 -5.22
N PRO A 54 16.70 17.54 -4.92
CA PRO A 54 18.05 18.00 -5.25
C PRO A 54 19.15 17.12 -4.64
N LEU A 55 19.01 16.71 -3.37
CA LEU A 55 19.98 15.82 -2.71
C LEU A 55 19.98 14.43 -3.33
N TYR A 56 18.80 13.89 -3.64
CA TYR A 56 18.66 12.60 -4.31
C TYR A 56 19.40 12.60 -5.66
N HIS A 57 19.18 13.61 -6.50
CA HIS A 57 19.86 13.72 -7.78
C HIS A 57 21.37 13.92 -7.66
N GLN A 58 21.85 14.63 -6.63
CA GLN A 58 23.28 14.77 -6.36
C GLN A 58 23.93 13.43 -5.96
N LEU A 59 23.25 12.66 -5.10
CA LEU A 59 23.74 11.36 -4.63
C LEU A 59 23.59 10.26 -5.68
N HIS A 60 22.62 10.39 -6.58
CA HIS A 60 22.29 9.38 -7.56
C HIS A 60 22.00 9.96 -8.97
N PRO A 61 23.04 10.52 -9.65
CA PRO A 61 22.86 11.23 -10.91
C PRO A 61 22.37 10.37 -12.09
N SER A 62 22.53 9.04 -11.99
CA SER A 62 22.13 8.12 -13.06
C SER A 62 20.61 7.96 -13.18
N GLY A 63 19.84 8.30 -12.13
CA GLY A 63 18.38 8.16 -12.11
C GLY A 63 17.85 6.74 -12.37
N ASN A 64 18.71 5.71 -12.37
CA ASN A 64 18.32 4.38 -12.82
C ASN A 64 17.27 3.69 -11.93
N LEU A 65 17.06 4.14 -10.70
CA LEU A 65 16.01 3.62 -9.82
C LEU A 65 14.61 3.86 -10.40
N GLU A 66 14.41 5.01 -11.06
CA GLU A 66 13.12 5.40 -11.67
C GLU A 66 12.83 4.67 -12.99
N SER A 67 13.81 3.93 -13.52
CA SER A 67 13.59 3.06 -14.67
C SER A 67 12.70 1.85 -14.33
N LEU A 68 12.58 1.52 -13.05
CA LEU A 68 11.71 0.46 -12.58
C LEU A 68 10.26 0.92 -12.63
N TYR A 69 9.40 0.13 -13.26
CA TYR A 69 7.97 0.43 -13.29
C TYR A 69 7.42 0.62 -11.88
N GLY A 70 6.73 1.74 -11.68
CA GLY A 70 6.12 2.10 -10.40
C GLY A 70 7.03 2.85 -9.43
N VAL A 71 8.35 2.85 -9.63
CA VAL A 71 9.27 3.64 -8.82
C VAL A 71 9.32 5.06 -9.37
N GLY A 72 9.01 6.03 -8.52
CA GLY A 72 9.16 7.45 -8.83
C GLY A 72 10.25 8.08 -7.97
N GLU A 73 10.55 9.35 -8.23
CA GLU A 73 11.62 10.09 -7.54
C GLU A 73 11.48 10.07 -6.00
N GLU A 74 10.25 10.15 -5.48
CA GLU A 74 9.99 10.08 -4.02
C GLU A 74 10.30 8.71 -3.43
N SER A 75 9.86 7.62 -4.08
CA SER A 75 10.15 6.28 -3.60
C SER A 75 11.63 5.93 -3.81
N ALA A 76 12.23 6.38 -4.91
CA ALA A 76 13.65 6.24 -5.18
C ALA A 76 14.52 6.92 -4.11
N ALA A 77 14.17 8.13 -3.68
CA ALA A 77 14.85 8.83 -2.58
C ALA A 77 14.70 8.09 -1.24
N VAL A 78 13.53 7.49 -0.98
CA VAL A 78 13.32 6.64 0.20
C VAL A 78 14.19 5.38 0.12
N PHE A 79 14.20 4.67 -1.02
CA PHE A 79 15.05 3.49 -1.17
C PHE A 79 16.52 3.85 -1.00
N LEU A 80 17.00 4.91 -1.64
CA LEU A 80 18.38 5.37 -1.52
C LEU A 80 18.75 5.70 -0.07
N SER A 81 17.92 6.47 0.63
CA SER A 81 18.21 6.89 2.01
C SER A 81 18.25 5.73 3.01
N PHE A 82 17.33 4.77 2.89
CA PHE A 82 17.31 3.63 3.81
C PHE A 82 18.29 2.52 3.43
N ILE A 83 18.50 2.25 2.14
CA ILE A 83 19.45 1.22 1.65
C ILE A 83 20.89 1.72 1.78
N GLY A 84 21.16 3.00 1.51
CA GLY A 84 22.52 3.52 1.51
C GLY A 84 23.41 2.73 0.55
N ASP A 85 24.46 2.10 1.09
CA ASP A 85 25.31 1.17 0.33
C ASP A 85 24.60 -0.18 0.08
N PRO A 86 24.28 -0.54 -1.18
CA PRO A 86 23.66 -1.82 -1.51
C PRO A 86 24.52 -3.03 -1.16
N GLN A 87 25.86 -2.88 -1.11
CA GLN A 87 26.79 -3.98 -0.80
C GLN A 87 26.67 -4.47 0.64
N ARG A 88 26.02 -3.70 1.53
CA ARG A 88 25.67 -4.16 2.88
C ARG A 88 24.72 -5.36 2.88
N PHE A 89 24.09 -5.66 1.74
CA PHE A 89 23.24 -6.82 1.55
C PHE A 89 23.86 -7.81 0.55
N PRO A 90 24.61 -8.83 1.03
CA PRO A 90 25.22 -9.85 0.19
C PRO A 90 24.25 -10.61 -0.73
N THR A 91 22.97 -10.68 -0.37
CA THR A 91 21.96 -11.41 -1.16
C THR A 91 20.59 -10.73 -1.10
N GLY A 92 19.78 -10.91 -2.14
CA GLY A 92 18.40 -10.43 -2.16
C GLY A 92 17.53 -10.99 -1.03
N ARG A 93 17.87 -12.17 -0.46
CA ARG A 93 17.18 -12.71 0.71
C ARG A 93 17.32 -11.80 1.93
N GLN A 94 18.50 -11.20 2.13
CA GLN A 94 18.74 -10.29 3.25
C GLN A 94 18.00 -8.97 3.09
N VAL A 95 17.92 -8.43 1.86
CA VAL A 95 17.10 -7.24 1.57
C VAL A 95 15.63 -7.52 1.88
N ARG A 96 15.10 -8.68 1.45
CA ARG A 96 13.71 -9.07 1.73
C ARG A 96 13.44 -9.19 3.22
N GLY A 97 14.33 -9.85 3.98
CA GLY A 97 14.20 -9.97 5.43
C GLY A 97 14.28 -8.62 6.15
N TRP A 98 15.18 -7.73 5.72
CA TRP A 98 15.33 -6.38 6.27
C TRP A 98 14.13 -5.46 5.94
N SER A 99 13.53 -5.62 4.76
CA SER A 99 12.41 -4.78 4.31
C SER A 99 11.12 -4.98 5.11
N GLY A 100 10.97 -6.15 5.76
CA GLY A 100 9.75 -6.52 6.48
C GLY A 100 8.56 -6.92 5.62
N LEU A 101 8.71 -6.90 4.28
CA LEU A 101 7.64 -7.24 3.34
C LEU A 101 7.41 -8.75 3.22
N VAL A 102 8.44 -9.56 3.49
CA VAL A 102 8.35 -11.01 3.38
C VAL A 102 8.21 -11.59 4.80
N PRO A 103 7.17 -12.38 5.08
CA PRO A 103 7.06 -13.07 6.36
C PRO A 103 8.26 -13.98 6.55
N ASP A 104 8.81 -13.98 7.77
CA ASP A 104 9.95 -14.84 8.10
C ASP A 104 9.57 -16.31 7.89
N SER A 105 10.45 -17.09 7.25
CA SER A 105 10.21 -18.52 7.02
C SER A 105 10.94 -19.32 8.11
N LYS A 106 10.24 -19.65 9.20
CA LYS A 106 10.78 -20.63 10.16
C LYS A 106 10.53 -22.04 9.63
N GLN A 107 11.47 -22.56 8.84
CA GLN A 107 11.56 -24.00 8.57
C GLN A 107 12.35 -24.65 9.72
N SER A 108 11.66 -25.26 10.68
CA SER A 108 12.23 -26.36 11.45
C SER A 108 11.84 -27.67 10.75
N SER A 109 12.73 -28.65 10.70
CA SER A 109 12.69 -29.82 9.80
C SER A 109 11.47 -30.77 9.93
N GLN A 110 10.38 -30.38 10.60
CA GLN A 110 9.09 -31.09 10.57
C GLN A 110 7.85 -30.20 10.53
N SER A 111 7.95 -28.87 10.37
CA SER A 111 6.77 -28.06 10.07
C SER A 111 7.07 -26.84 9.20
N GLU A 112 6.29 -26.69 8.13
CA GLU A 112 6.13 -25.41 7.42
C GLU A 112 5.08 -24.58 8.18
N SER A 113 5.52 -23.50 8.82
CA SER A 113 4.59 -22.49 9.33
C SER A 113 4.08 -21.63 8.15
N LYS A 114 3.05 -22.11 7.46
CA LYS A 114 2.28 -21.29 6.52
C LYS A 114 1.49 -20.24 7.32
N GLY A 115 1.62 -18.96 6.96
CA GLY A 115 0.82 -17.87 7.55
C GLY A 115 1.47 -17.02 8.65
N LEU A 116 2.81 -16.92 8.69
CA LEU A 116 3.45 -15.96 9.59
C LEU A 116 3.09 -14.52 9.20
N PRO A 117 2.80 -13.63 10.17
CA PRO A 117 2.47 -12.24 9.88
C PRO A 117 3.65 -11.57 9.15
N ILE A 118 3.33 -10.55 8.35
CA ILE A 118 4.36 -9.65 7.80
C ILE A 118 5.24 -9.21 8.96
N SER A 119 6.56 -9.33 8.79
CA SER A 119 7.48 -8.98 9.85
C SER A 119 7.31 -7.51 10.19
N GLN A 120 7.13 -7.20 11.48
CA GLN A 120 7.20 -5.81 11.95
C GLN A 120 8.63 -5.25 11.85
N ALA A 121 9.62 -6.10 11.53
CA ALA A 121 10.99 -5.66 11.29
C ALA A 121 11.10 -5.05 9.90
N GLY A 122 11.40 -3.75 9.83
CA GLY A 122 11.70 -3.05 8.57
C GLY A 122 11.10 -1.64 8.54
N PRO A 123 11.72 -0.68 7.82
CA PRO A 123 11.24 0.70 7.82
C PRO A 123 9.83 0.83 7.22
N ASP A 124 8.94 1.55 7.90
CA ASP A 124 7.55 1.73 7.46
C ASP A 124 7.44 2.42 6.10
N LEU A 125 8.32 3.38 5.81
CA LEU A 125 8.37 4.04 4.52
C LEU A 125 8.76 3.07 3.40
N ILE A 126 9.68 2.15 3.64
CA ILE A 126 10.07 1.13 2.64
C ILE A 126 8.87 0.23 2.32
N LYS A 127 8.14 -0.23 3.34
CA LYS A 127 6.94 -1.06 3.12
C LYS A 127 5.86 -0.29 2.36
N LYS A 128 5.61 0.97 2.76
CA LYS A 128 4.60 1.84 2.14
C LYS A 128 4.91 2.07 0.67
N PHE A 129 6.12 2.53 0.34
CA PHE A 129 6.50 2.84 -1.03
C PHE A 129 6.62 1.59 -1.89
N ALA A 130 7.19 0.48 -1.39
CA ALA A 130 7.20 -0.76 -2.15
C ALA A 130 5.80 -1.27 -2.51
N TYR A 131 4.82 -1.11 -1.62
CA TYR A 131 3.41 -1.43 -1.92
C TYR A 131 2.82 -0.51 -2.99
N MET A 132 2.98 0.81 -2.83
CA MET A 132 2.47 1.79 -3.80
C MET A 132 3.10 1.60 -5.19
N ASP A 133 4.40 1.37 -5.23
CA ASP A 133 5.16 1.15 -6.45
C ASP A 133 4.70 -0.15 -7.14
N ALA A 134 4.47 -1.23 -6.39
CA ALA A 134 3.92 -2.47 -6.95
C ALA A 134 2.50 -2.30 -7.54
N GLU A 135 1.64 -1.51 -6.87
CA GLU A 135 0.30 -1.17 -7.36
C GLU A 135 0.32 -0.34 -8.64
N VAL A 136 1.34 0.50 -8.82
CA VAL A 136 1.60 1.21 -10.07
C VAL A 136 2.16 0.24 -11.12
N ALA A 137 3.19 -0.53 -10.77
CA ALA A 137 3.91 -1.43 -11.67
C ALA A 137 2.98 -2.46 -12.34
N ARG A 138 2.06 -3.07 -11.58
CA ARG A 138 1.10 -4.06 -12.11
C ARG A 138 0.13 -3.51 -13.16
N ARG A 139 0.00 -2.19 -13.28
CA ARG A 139 -0.82 -1.57 -14.34
C ARG A 139 -0.09 -1.53 -15.68
N TYR A 140 1.23 -1.62 -15.67
CA TYR A 140 2.07 -1.54 -16.87
C TYR A 140 2.72 -2.87 -17.24
N ASP A 141 3.04 -3.72 -16.26
CA ASP A 141 3.65 -5.04 -16.49
C ASP A 141 2.59 -6.17 -16.42
N PRO A 142 2.29 -6.83 -17.56
CA PRO A 142 1.34 -7.95 -17.60
C PRO A 142 1.73 -9.14 -16.71
N GLN A 143 3.03 -9.37 -16.47
CA GLN A 143 3.49 -10.46 -15.61
C GLN A 143 3.15 -10.18 -14.15
N LEU A 144 3.38 -8.94 -13.68
CA LEU A 144 2.98 -8.51 -12.35
C LEU A 144 1.45 -8.53 -12.19
N ALA A 145 0.71 -8.12 -13.23
CA ALA A 145 -0.75 -8.22 -13.24
C ALA A 145 -1.24 -9.67 -13.11
N ALA A 146 -0.61 -10.60 -13.81
CA ALA A 146 -0.94 -12.04 -13.74
C ALA A 146 -0.66 -12.61 -12.35
N ILE A 147 0.48 -12.27 -11.73
CA ILE A 147 0.81 -12.68 -10.36
C ILE A 147 -0.25 -12.13 -9.39
N TYR A 148 -0.58 -10.85 -9.47
CA TYR A 148 -1.61 -10.25 -8.62
C TYR A 148 -2.97 -10.93 -8.79
N TYR A 149 -3.40 -11.17 -10.03
CA TYR A 149 -4.66 -11.86 -10.33
C TYR A 149 -4.68 -13.28 -9.75
N GLU A 150 -3.61 -14.05 -9.92
CA GLU A 150 -3.51 -15.38 -9.33
C GLU A 150 -3.61 -15.33 -7.80
N GLN A 151 -2.88 -14.42 -7.16
CA GLN A 151 -2.86 -14.30 -5.71
C GLN A 151 -4.21 -13.84 -5.15
N MET A 152 -4.88 -12.89 -5.79
CA MET A 152 -6.15 -12.33 -5.31
C MET A 152 -7.37 -13.19 -5.66
N VAL A 153 -7.42 -13.78 -6.85
CA VAL A 153 -8.61 -14.48 -7.36
C VAL A 153 -8.54 -15.98 -7.13
N LYS A 154 -7.37 -16.59 -7.30
CA LYS A 154 -7.21 -18.06 -7.16
C LYS A 154 -6.76 -18.47 -5.77
N ARG A 155 -6.00 -17.63 -5.08
CA ARG A 155 -5.39 -17.95 -3.78
C ARG A 155 -5.85 -17.07 -2.61
N GLY A 156 -6.64 -16.03 -2.86
CA GLY A 156 -7.23 -15.19 -1.83
C GLY A 156 -8.23 -16.00 -1.02
N ASN A 157 -8.04 -16.06 0.30
CA ASN A 157 -8.77 -16.96 1.20
C ASN A 157 -10.29 -17.02 0.94
N VAL A 158 -10.76 -18.23 0.60
CA VAL A 158 -12.14 -18.66 0.81
C VAL A 158 -12.41 -18.62 2.31
N SER A 159 -13.31 -17.74 2.75
CA SER A 159 -13.93 -17.84 4.06
C SER A 159 -15.44 -17.92 3.87
N ASN A 160 -15.96 -19.11 4.14
CA ASN A 160 -17.36 -19.47 4.37
C ASN A 160 -18.24 -19.87 3.15
N SER A 161 -17.93 -21.00 2.48
CA SER A 161 -18.96 -21.85 1.82
C SER A 161 -18.49 -23.24 1.36
N ASP A 162 -17.19 -23.52 1.28
CA ASP A 162 -16.74 -24.70 0.52
C ASP A 162 -16.47 -25.95 1.39
N ILE A 163 -17.31 -26.17 2.39
CA ILE A 163 -17.41 -27.45 3.10
C ILE A 163 -18.81 -28.02 2.90
N SER A 164 -19.23 -28.22 1.65
CA SER A 164 -20.34 -29.14 1.33
C SER A 164 -20.22 -29.66 -0.10
N THR A 165 -20.00 -30.97 -0.19
CA THR A 165 -20.34 -31.86 -1.32
C THR A 165 -19.48 -31.79 -2.59
N GLU A 166 -18.42 -32.60 -2.51
CA GLU A 166 -17.95 -33.52 -3.54
C GLU A 166 -19.07 -34.13 -4.43
N ASN A 167 -18.71 -34.38 -5.69
CA ASN A 167 -19.32 -35.30 -6.68
C ASN A 167 -20.65 -34.96 -7.37
N ALA A 168 -20.56 -34.42 -8.60
CA ALA A 168 -21.21 -35.02 -9.77
C ALA A 168 -20.52 -34.51 -11.05
N GLY A 169 -19.90 -35.42 -11.82
CA GLY A 169 -19.06 -35.08 -12.97
C GLY A 169 -19.81 -34.57 -14.21
N ILE A 170 -19.04 -34.22 -15.25
CA ILE A 170 -19.30 -34.46 -16.68
C ILE A 170 -18.03 -34.11 -17.50
N LYS A 171 -17.42 -35.18 -18.02
CA LYS A 171 -16.75 -35.42 -19.33
C LYS A 171 -15.87 -34.37 -20.05
N SER A 172 -14.59 -34.78 -20.20
CA SER A 172 -13.79 -34.95 -21.45
C SER A 172 -13.36 -33.73 -22.31
N PRO A 173 -12.09 -33.70 -22.80
CA PRO A 173 -11.54 -32.61 -23.59
C PRO A 173 -11.96 -32.69 -25.07
N LEU A 174 -12.30 -31.54 -25.66
CA LEU A 174 -12.42 -31.38 -27.10
C LEU A 174 -11.05 -31.03 -27.70
N LYS A 175 -10.50 -31.98 -28.46
CA LYS A 175 -9.62 -31.73 -29.62
C LYS A 175 -10.39 -30.91 -30.66
N ILE A 176 -9.68 -30.11 -31.45
CA ILE A 176 -9.78 -29.85 -32.92
C ILE A 176 -8.66 -28.80 -33.17
N ALA A 177 -7.51 -29.22 -33.71
CA ALA A 177 -7.12 -29.26 -35.13
C ALA A 177 -6.39 -27.98 -35.55
#